data_AF-A0A1G2XAP3-F1
#
_entry.id   AF-A0A1G2XAP3-F1
#
_cell.length_a   1.000
_cell.length_b   1.000
_cell.length_c   1.000
_cell.angle_alpha   90.00
_cell.angle_beta   90.00
_cell.angle_gamma   90.00
#
_symmetry.space_group_name_H-M   'P 1'
#
loop_
_entity.id
_entity.type
_entity.pdbx_description
1 polymer ?
#
loop_
_entity_poly.entity_id
_entity_poly.type
_entity_poly.pdbx_seq_one_letter_code
_entity_poly.pdbx_strand_id
1 'polypeptide(L)'
;MVKQYQYSEPPSVNILQKEIEIKSRYISIPIRNGAEKRRMKILVNGETTREFELFLADDSPISLYAVDYHVFIDIYELKGQNILLQVEQTPGGNPDVLDSVTQTDEIKDREQFYSEKLRPQFHFSARRGWINDPNGLVFYKGEYHLFFQHNPYGCQHGNTHWGHAVSHDLIHWTELQPALYPKCYGDWVFSGSAAVDWHNTGRFKTDDEHVLVAAYTSTGRGECIAYSNNRGRTWRQFDKNPVLVHKGRDPRFFWHQPIQQWGMAVYDEIDHKPTIAFYSSNDLKNWNYHSRMEGFYEFPELFELMVDNNPGNQKWVLMAADGDYAVGTFDGFQFIKESGKHRGNYGNCFCASQTWRYSSNRWT
;
A
#
# COMPACT_ATOMS: atom_id res chain seq x y z
N MET A 1 -21.14 2.79 -8.87
CA MET A 1 -20.93 1.50 -8.20
C MET A 1 -19.47 1.16 -8.36
N VAL A 2 -18.66 1.39 -7.32
CA VAL A 2 -17.48 0.55 -7.08
C VAL A 2 -17.96 -0.88 -7.26
N LYS A 3 -17.29 -1.72 -8.05
CA LYS A 3 -17.53 -3.16 -7.94
C LYS A 3 -17.17 -3.49 -6.49
N GLN A 4 -18.17 -3.56 -5.62
CA GLN A 4 -18.03 -4.32 -4.39
C GLN A 4 -17.61 -5.68 -4.88
N TYR A 5 -16.33 -6.02 -4.70
CA TYR A 5 -15.91 -7.40 -4.73
C TYR A 5 -16.61 -8.02 -3.51
N GLN A 6 -17.88 -8.42 -3.70
CA GLN A 6 -18.54 -9.32 -2.79
C GLN A 6 -17.77 -10.62 -2.92
N TYR A 7 -16.76 -10.77 -2.08
CA TYR A 7 -16.17 -12.06 -1.82
C TYR A 7 -17.29 -12.86 -1.15
N SER A 8 -17.94 -13.72 -1.93
CA SER A 8 -18.90 -14.69 -1.41
C SER A 8 -18.24 -15.45 -0.26
N GLU A 9 -18.97 -15.66 0.84
CA GLU A 9 -18.53 -16.67 1.80
C GLU A 9 -18.38 -17.99 1.03
N PRO A 10 -17.21 -18.64 1.08
CA PRO A 10 -17.03 -19.90 0.40
C PRO A 10 -18.04 -20.93 0.95
N PRO A 11 -18.46 -21.92 0.13
CA PRO A 11 -19.32 -23.01 0.59
C PRO A 11 -18.72 -23.64 1.86
N SER A 12 -19.53 -24.11 2.81
CA SER A 12 -19.11 -24.62 4.12
C SER A 12 -17.79 -25.41 4.10
N VAL A 13 -16.67 -24.71 4.28
CA VAL A 13 -15.32 -25.29 4.30
C VAL A 13 -15.07 -25.75 5.73
N ASN A 14 -14.53 -26.95 5.91
CA ASN A 14 -14.10 -27.36 7.24
C ASN A 14 -12.94 -26.44 7.68
N ILE A 15 -13.02 -25.91 8.90
CA ILE A 15 -12.01 -24.98 9.42
C ILE A 15 -11.19 -25.69 10.48
N LEU A 16 -9.88 -25.82 10.22
CA LEU A 16 -8.91 -26.26 11.21
C LEU A 16 -8.60 -25.08 12.13
N GLN A 17 -8.41 -25.34 13.42
CA GLN A 17 -8.16 -24.29 14.40
C GLN A 17 -7.15 -24.72 15.47
N LYS A 18 -6.36 -23.76 15.94
CA LYS A 18 -5.36 -23.97 16.98
C LYS A 18 -5.20 -22.72 17.83
N GLU A 19 -5.40 -22.86 19.13
CA GLU A 19 -5.09 -21.80 20.08
C GLU A 19 -3.59 -21.85 20.44
N ILE A 20 -2.93 -20.69 20.41
CA ILE A 20 -1.54 -20.55 20.82
C ILE A 20 -1.35 -19.31 21.70
N GLU A 21 -0.59 -19.49 22.78
CA GLU A 21 -0.07 -18.38 23.59
C GLU A 21 1.16 -17.79 22.87
N ILE A 22 1.21 -16.48 22.70
CA ILE A 22 2.33 -15.81 22.02
C ILE A 22 3.52 -15.65 22.98
N LYS A 23 4.61 -16.36 22.68
CA LYS A 23 5.84 -16.40 23.48
C LYS A 23 7.01 -15.74 22.77
N SER A 24 7.04 -15.78 21.45
CA SER A 24 8.09 -15.20 20.62
C SER A 24 7.56 -14.09 19.71
N ARG A 25 8.47 -13.34 19.11
CA ARG A 25 8.15 -12.18 18.27
C ARG A 25 7.38 -12.50 16.99
N TYR A 26 7.72 -13.59 16.31
CA TYR A 26 7.18 -13.91 14.99
C TYR A 26 6.40 -15.21 14.98
N ILE A 27 5.32 -15.25 14.19
CA ILE A 27 4.76 -16.50 13.64
C ILE A 27 5.48 -16.81 12.33
N SER A 28 5.92 -18.04 12.18
CA SER A 28 6.57 -18.60 11.00
C SER A 28 5.68 -19.66 10.36
N ILE A 29 5.20 -19.39 9.14
CA ILE A 29 4.26 -20.24 8.39
C ILE A 29 5.01 -20.87 7.22
N PRO A 30 5.08 -22.21 7.07
CA PRO A 30 5.76 -22.83 5.92
C PRO A 30 4.92 -22.71 4.65
N ILE A 31 5.55 -22.31 3.55
CA ILE A 31 4.90 -22.11 2.24
C ILE A 31 5.49 -23.08 1.22
N ARG A 32 4.61 -23.63 0.38
CA ARG A 32 4.97 -24.41 -0.81
C ARG A 32 4.30 -23.79 -2.03
N ASN A 33 5.08 -23.28 -2.97
CA ASN A 33 4.57 -22.75 -4.23
C ASN A 33 3.77 -23.82 -4.98
N GLY A 34 2.61 -23.43 -5.51
CA GLY A 34 1.73 -24.33 -6.23
C GLY A 34 0.94 -25.32 -5.36
N ALA A 35 1.05 -25.24 -4.02
CA ALA A 35 0.09 -25.90 -3.15
C ALA A 35 -1.34 -25.38 -3.38
N GLU A 36 -2.33 -26.02 -2.78
CA GLU A 36 -3.68 -25.49 -2.79
C GLU A 36 -3.75 -24.24 -1.90
N LYS A 37 -4.35 -23.18 -2.42
CA LYS A 37 -4.48 -21.91 -1.72
C LYS A 37 -5.52 -22.06 -0.61
N ARG A 38 -5.22 -21.54 0.59
CA ARG A 38 -6.09 -21.58 1.76
C ARG A 38 -6.25 -20.20 2.36
N ARG A 39 -7.45 -19.88 2.85
CA ARG A 39 -7.67 -18.72 3.71
C ARG A 39 -7.27 -19.02 5.14
N MET A 40 -6.47 -18.15 5.75
CA MET A 40 -6.05 -18.20 7.14
C MET A 40 -6.51 -16.94 7.88
N LYS A 41 -6.90 -17.11 9.15
CA LYS A 41 -7.26 -16.03 10.07
C LYS A 41 -6.40 -16.11 11.33
N ILE A 42 -6.09 -14.93 11.86
CA ILE A 42 -5.56 -14.74 13.21
C ILE A 42 -6.59 -13.96 14.01
N LEU A 43 -7.13 -14.58 15.05
CA LEU A 43 -8.11 -13.96 15.93
C LEU A 43 -7.48 -13.64 17.29
N VAL A 44 -7.79 -12.46 17.82
CA VAL A 44 -7.40 -12.00 19.16
C VAL A 44 -8.68 -11.64 19.90
N ASN A 45 -8.92 -12.24 21.06
CA ASN A 45 -10.17 -12.05 21.83
C ASN A 45 -11.46 -12.29 21.02
N GLY A 46 -11.42 -13.23 20.07
CA GLY A 46 -12.54 -13.57 19.20
C GLY A 46 -12.72 -12.66 17.97
N GLU A 47 -11.95 -11.58 17.85
CA GLU A 47 -11.99 -10.68 16.69
C GLU A 47 -10.91 -11.03 15.67
N THR A 48 -11.26 -11.06 14.38
CA THR A 48 -10.29 -11.29 13.30
C THR A 48 -9.39 -10.07 13.13
N THR A 49 -8.11 -10.23 13.43
CA THR A 49 -7.11 -9.15 13.33
C THR A 49 -6.28 -9.23 12.06
N ARG A 50 -6.10 -10.42 11.50
CA ARG A 50 -5.48 -10.66 10.19
C ARG A 50 -6.24 -11.76 9.46
N GLU A 51 -6.39 -11.59 8.17
CA GLU A 51 -7.05 -12.54 7.30
C GLU A 51 -6.48 -12.47 5.89
N PHE A 52 -5.99 -13.60 5.38
CA PHE A 52 -5.23 -13.64 4.14
C PHE A 52 -5.24 -15.03 3.50
N GLU A 53 -5.00 -15.08 2.20
CA GLU A 53 -4.75 -16.33 1.48
C GLU A 53 -3.27 -16.65 1.41
N LEU A 54 -2.92 -17.94 1.49
CA LEU A 54 -1.55 -18.41 1.30
C LEU A 54 -1.50 -19.83 0.73
N PHE A 55 -0.31 -20.25 0.32
CA PHE A 55 -0.03 -21.60 -0.19
C PHE A 55 0.66 -22.45 0.90
N LEU A 56 -0.09 -22.78 1.95
CA LEU A 56 0.42 -23.49 3.13
C LEU A 56 1.04 -24.84 2.72
N ALA A 57 2.26 -25.12 3.18
CA ALA A 57 2.87 -26.43 2.99
C ALA A 57 2.12 -27.47 3.83
N ASP A 58 1.63 -28.52 3.17
CA ASP A 58 0.66 -29.46 3.75
C ASP A 58 1.07 -30.94 3.63
N ASP A 59 2.31 -31.21 3.28
CA ASP A 59 2.78 -32.59 3.16
C ASP A 59 2.77 -33.30 4.53
N SER A 60 2.45 -34.59 4.55
CA SER A 60 2.45 -35.39 5.77
C SER A 60 3.38 -36.61 5.63
N PRO A 61 4.46 -36.72 6.44
CA PRO A 61 5.02 -35.64 7.27
C PRO A 61 5.57 -34.51 6.39
N ILE A 62 5.62 -33.29 6.91
CA ILE A 62 6.30 -32.19 6.21
C ILE A 62 7.78 -32.55 6.12
N SER A 63 8.20 -33.04 4.96
CA SER A 63 9.62 -33.23 4.69
C SER A 63 10.27 -31.85 4.54
N LEU A 64 11.55 -31.70 4.88
CA LEU A 64 12.30 -30.46 4.61
C LEU A 64 12.30 -30.07 3.13
N TYR A 65 12.01 -31.01 2.22
CA TYR A 65 11.88 -30.79 0.78
C TYR A 65 10.49 -30.28 0.34
N ALA A 66 9.55 -30.15 1.28
CA ALA A 66 8.18 -29.69 1.04
C ALA A 66 7.98 -28.18 1.23
N VAL A 67 8.97 -27.47 1.76
CA VAL A 67 8.86 -26.04 2.12
C VAL A 67 9.81 -25.24 1.23
N ASP A 68 9.26 -24.34 0.43
CA ASP A 68 10.05 -23.47 -0.44
C ASP A 68 10.58 -22.24 0.32
N TYR A 69 9.77 -21.69 1.21
CA TYR A 69 10.10 -20.57 2.07
C TYR A 69 9.12 -20.52 3.24
N HIS A 70 9.45 -19.75 4.27
CA HIS A 70 8.48 -19.42 5.32
C HIS A 70 7.77 -18.10 4.99
N VAL A 71 6.65 -17.79 5.61
CA VAL A 71 6.11 -16.43 5.77
C VAL A 71 6.31 -16.05 7.23
N PHE A 72 6.65 -14.79 7.51
CA PHE A 72 6.80 -14.31 8.88
C PHE A 72 5.78 -13.20 9.16
N ILE A 73 5.21 -13.19 10.36
CA ILE A 73 4.29 -12.15 10.81
C ILE A 73 4.80 -11.68 12.17
N ASP A 74 5.15 -10.39 12.28
CA ASP A 74 5.50 -9.76 13.56
C ASP A 74 4.20 -9.58 14.35
N ILE A 75 4.17 -10.19 15.53
CA ILE A 75 3.03 -10.19 16.44
C ILE A 75 3.49 -9.91 17.88
N TYR A 76 4.65 -9.26 18.02
CA TYR A 76 5.26 -8.98 19.33
C TYR A 76 4.33 -8.21 20.26
N GLU A 77 3.47 -7.35 19.71
CA GLU A 77 2.46 -6.59 20.46
C GLU A 77 1.45 -7.50 21.18
N LEU A 78 1.33 -8.76 20.76
CA LEU A 78 0.45 -9.76 21.35
C LEU A 78 1.16 -10.68 22.35
N LYS A 79 2.43 -10.42 22.69
CA LYS A 79 3.20 -11.27 23.61
C LYS A 79 2.49 -11.47 24.95
N GLY A 80 2.35 -12.73 25.36
CA GLY A 80 1.62 -13.16 26.56
C GLY A 80 0.10 -13.29 26.38
N GLN A 81 -0.46 -12.96 25.21
CA GLN A 81 -1.86 -13.18 24.90
C GLN A 81 -2.06 -14.51 24.16
N ASN A 82 -3.27 -15.08 24.27
CA ASN A 82 -3.69 -16.19 23.43
C ASN A 82 -4.30 -15.66 22.13
N ILE A 83 -3.98 -16.32 21.04
CA ILE A 83 -4.63 -16.11 19.75
C ILE A 83 -5.22 -17.41 19.24
N LEU A 84 -6.24 -17.31 18.40
CA LEU A 84 -6.79 -18.44 17.65
C LEU A 84 -6.35 -18.34 16.19
N LEU A 85 -5.58 -19.33 15.75
CA LEU A 85 -5.32 -19.55 14.33
C LEU A 85 -6.46 -20.36 13.74
N GLN A 86 -6.95 -19.95 12.57
CA GLN A 86 -7.89 -20.73 11.77
C GLN A 86 -7.38 -20.83 10.34
N VAL A 87 -7.56 -21.99 9.70
CA VAL A 87 -7.25 -22.18 8.28
C VAL A 87 -8.27 -23.11 7.63
N GLU A 88 -8.64 -22.80 6.39
CA GLU A 88 -9.47 -23.68 5.56
C GLU A 88 -8.78 -25.02 5.32
N GLN A 89 -9.49 -26.12 5.58
CA GLN A 89 -9.03 -27.46 5.23
C GLN A 89 -9.25 -27.71 3.74
N THR A 90 -8.26 -28.31 3.07
CA THR A 90 -8.43 -28.75 1.68
C THR A 90 -8.80 -30.23 1.60
N PRO A 91 -9.44 -30.67 0.50
CA PRO A 91 -9.74 -32.08 0.27
C PRO A 91 -8.48 -32.95 0.35
N GLY A 92 -8.45 -33.91 1.28
CA GLY A 92 -7.30 -34.80 1.48
C GLY A 92 -6.07 -34.15 2.12
N GLY A 93 -6.18 -32.89 2.59
CA GLY A 93 -5.10 -32.19 3.27
C GLY A 93 -4.85 -32.66 4.69
N ASN A 94 -3.66 -32.37 5.23
CA ASN A 94 -3.24 -32.73 6.57
C ASN A 94 -4.14 -32.05 7.63
N PRO A 95 -4.89 -32.79 8.46
CA PRO A 95 -5.73 -32.20 9.50
C PRO A 95 -4.92 -31.49 10.59
N ASP A 96 -3.64 -31.82 10.75
CA ASP A 96 -2.74 -31.25 11.75
C ASP A 96 -1.82 -30.17 11.16
N VAL A 97 -2.16 -29.60 9.99
CA VAL A 97 -1.29 -28.62 9.30
C VAL A 97 -0.90 -27.41 10.16
N LEU A 98 -1.73 -27.02 11.13
CA LEU A 98 -1.45 -25.91 12.05
C LEU A 98 -0.30 -26.23 13.04
N ASP A 99 0.13 -27.48 13.16
CA ASP A 99 1.34 -27.85 13.90
C ASP A 99 2.63 -27.45 13.22
N SER A 100 2.57 -27.21 11.91
CA SER A 100 3.69 -26.67 11.15
C SER A 100 3.91 -25.16 11.34
N VAL A 101 2.89 -24.46 11.83
CA VAL A 101 2.96 -23.04 12.16
C VAL A 101 3.67 -22.89 13.50
N THR A 102 4.85 -22.26 13.46
CA THR A 102 5.78 -22.19 14.60
C THR A 102 5.99 -20.74 15.05
N GLN A 103 6.46 -20.54 16.28
CA GLN A 103 6.88 -19.24 16.78
C GLN A 103 8.41 -19.16 16.82
N THR A 104 8.97 -17.97 16.58
CA THR A 104 10.42 -17.72 16.57
C THR A 104 10.73 -16.27 16.93
N ASP A 105 11.87 -16.01 17.57
CA ASP A 105 12.33 -14.63 17.84
C ASP A 105 13.14 -14.03 16.68
N GLU A 106 13.56 -14.88 15.74
CA GLU A 106 14.29 -14.48 14.53
C GLU A 106 13.56 -14.94 13.27
N ILE A 107 13.67 -14.14 12.20
CA ILE A 107 13.13 -14.49 10.89
C ILE A 107 13.92 -15.68 10.33
N LYS A 108 13.24 -16.80 10.05
CA LYS A 108 13.86 -17.94 9.36
C LYS A 108 14.44 -17.51 8.01
N ASP A 109 15.63 -18.02 7.71
CA ASP A 109 16.40 -17.78 6.47
C ASP A 109 16.85 -16.32 6.27
N ARG A 110 16.81 -15.50 7.33
CA ARG A 110 17.21 -14.08 7.26
C ARG A 110 18.62 -13.88 6.68
N GLU A 111 19.56 -14.76 7.00
CA GLU A 111 20.94 -14.70 6.50
C GLU A 111 21.04 -14.86 4.98
N GLN A 112 20.01 -15.43 4.34
CA GLN A 112 19.96 -15.57 2.89
C GLN A 112 19.35 -14.34 2.20
N PHE A 113 18.68 -13.46 2.95
CA PHE A 113 18.03 -12.29 2.36
C PHE A 113 19.05 -11.42 1.63
N TYR A 114 18.69 -11.05 0.40
CA TYR A 114 19.50 -10.21 -0.49
C TYR A 114 20.78 -10.84 -1.03
N SER A 115 21.04 -12.12 -0.72
CA SER A 115 22.15 -12.92 -1.27
C SER A 115 21.74 -13.77 -2.49
N GLU A 116 20.46 -13.74 -2.87
CA GLU A 116 19.95 -14.54 -3.98
C GLU A 116 20.51 -14.04 -5.32
N LYS A 117 20.87 -14.99 -6.21
CA LYS A 117 21.56 -14.70 -7.49
C LYS A 117 20.86 -13.64 -8.37
N LEU A 118 19.53 -13.56 -8.30
CA LEU A 118 18.72 -12.64 -9.11
C LEU A 118 18.25 -11.40 -8.34
N ARG A 119 18.67 -11.25 -7.08
CA ARG A 119 18.25 -10.12 -6.24
C ARG A 119 18.99 -8.84 -6.65
N PRO A 120 18.28 -7.75 -7.00
CA PRO A 120 18.92 -6.46 -7.22
C PRO A 120 19.67 -5.99 -5.98
N GLN A 121 20.88 -5.47 -6.16
CA GLN A 121 21.74 -5.03 -5.05
C GLN A 121 21.60 -3.53 -4.72
N PHE A 122 21.02 -2.75 -5.63
CA PHE A 122 20.88 -1.29 -5.51
C PHE A 122 19.45 -0.77 -5.75
N HIS A 123 18.56 -1.62 -6.27
CA HIS A 123 17.14 -1.32 -6.33
C HIS A 123 16.43 -1.92 -5.11
N PHE A 124 15.47 -1.20 -4.56
CA PHE A 124 14.65 -1.73 -3.48
C PHE A 124 13.95 -3.03 -3.90
N SER A 125 13.87 -3.97 -2.97
CA SER A 125 13.08 -5.19 -3.08
C SER A 125 12.66 -5.61 -1.66
N ALA A 126 11.40 -6.02 -1.48
CA ALA A 126 10.89 -6.40 -0.16
C ALA A 126 11.48 -7.74 0.31
N ARG A 127 11.81 -7.88 1.60
CA ARG A 127 12.41 -9.08 2.21
C ARG A 127 11.78 -10.38 1.73
N ARG A 128 10.46 -10.37 1.53
CA ARG A 128 9.70 -11.51 1.01
C ARG A 128 8.49 -11.04 0.21
N GLY A 129 7.87 -11.96 -0.52
CA GLY A 129 6.55 -11.76 -1.12
C GLY A 129 6.55 -10.97 -2.43
N TRP A 130 5.38 -10.45 -2.78
CA TRP A 130 5.16 -9.68 -4.01
C TRP A 130 5.13 -8.18 -3.71
N ILE A 131 5.72 -7.38 -4.59
CA ILE A 131 5.56 -5.92 -4.61
C ILE A 131 5.17 -5.43 -6.00
N ASN A 132 4.45 -4.32 -6.07
CA ASN A 132 4.21 -3.57 -7.30
C ASN A 132 4.33 -2.06 -7.04
N ASP A 133 3.25 -1.30 -7.22
CA ASP A 133 3.28 0.16 -7.30
C ASP A 133 3.96 0.78 -6.06
N PRO A 134 4.88 1.74 -6.23
CA PRO A 134 5.34 2.59 -5.13
C PRO A 134 4.18 3.45 -4.65
N ASN A 135 4.04 3.61 -3.36
CA ASN A 135 2.98 4.38 -2.72
C ASN A 135 3.59 5.39 -1.75
N GLY A 136 2.82 6.42 -1.43
CA GLY A 136 3.10 7.27 -0.28
C GLY A 136 4.48 7.95 -0.25
N LEU A 137 5.13 8.20 -1.39
CA LEU A 137 6.52 8.69 -1.42
C LEU A 137 6.63 10.08 -0.77
N VAL A 138 7.19 10.12 0.44
CA VAL A 138 7.37 11.35 1.22
C VAL A 138 8.75 11.41 1.87
N PHE A 139 9.42 12.54 1.71
CA PHE A 139 10.64 12.85 2.46
C PHE A 139 10.26 13.66 3.69
N TYR A 140 10.63 13.16 4.87
CA TYR A 140 10.30 13.81 6.12
C TYR A 140 11.42 13.66 7.14
N LYS A 141 11.84 14.79 7.73
CA LYS A 141 12.87 14.85 8.79
C LYS A 141 14.14 14.03 8.52
N GLY A 142 14.62 14.07 7.27
CA GLY A 142 15.87 13.40 6.87
C GLY A 142 15.69 11.98 6.35
N GLU A 143 14.46 11.46 6.29
CA GLU A 143 14.16 10.10 5.80
C GLU A 143 13.27 10.15 4.55
N TYR A 144 13.63 9.39 3.52
CA TYR A 144 12.79 9.00 2.41
C TYR A 144 11.93 7.80 2.84
N HIS A 145 10.60 7.95 2.87
CA HIS A 145 9.62 6.89 3.14
C HIS A 145 9.05 6.27 1.85
N LEU A 146 9.49 5.06 1.52
CA LEU A 146 8.96 4.29 0.41
C LEU A 146 7.86 3.37 0.94
N PHE A 147 6.60 3.64 0.59
CA PHE A 147 5.55 2.65 0.73
C PHE A 147 5.35 1.93 -0.60
N PHE A 148 4.73 0.78 -0.59
CA PHE A 148 4.54 0.00 -1.82
C PHE A 148 3.39 -0.99 -1.65
N GLN A 149 2.68 -1.26 -2.74
CA GLN A 149 1.72 -2.36 -2.80
C GLN A 149 2.43 -3.66 -2.47
N HIS A 150 1.91 -4.43 -1.51
CA HIS A 150 2.63 -5.57 -0.96
C HIS A 150 1.72 -6.76 -0.64
N ASN A 151 2.09 -7.96 -1.11
CA ASN A 151 1.60 -9.23 -0.59
C ASN A 151 2.71 -9.88 0.25
N PRO A 152 2.69 -9.78 1.59
CA PRO A 152 3.69 -10.42 2.44
C PRO A 152 3.54 -11.95 2.52
N TYR A 153 2.42 -12.50 2.07
CA TYR A 153 2.03 -13.90 2.28
C TYR A 153 2.23 -14.80 1.05
N GLY A 154 2.69 -14.24 -0.07
CA GLY A 154 2.93 -15.01 -1.29
C GLY A 154 3.66 -14.23 -2.37
N CYS A 155 4.12 -14.96 -3.39
CA CYS A 155 4.84 -14.43 -4.56
C CYS A 155 3.93 -14.01 -5.72
N GLN A 156 2.62 -13.87 -5.48
CA GLN A 156 1.62 -13.48 -6.47
C GLN A 156 0.85 -12.25 -6.00
N HIS A 157 0.24 -11.51 -6.93
CA HIS A 157 -0.67 -10.43 -6.57
C HIS A 157 -1.87 -10.95 -5.76
N GLY A 158 -2.23 -10.25 -4.68
CA GLY A 158 -3.27 -10.62 -3.73
C GLY A 158 -2.97 -10.08 -2.34
N ASN A 159 -3.90 -10.22 -1.39
CA ASN A 159 -3.75 -9.76 -0.01
C ASN A 159 -3.11 -8.36 0.10
N THR A 160 -3.53 -7.37 -0.68
CA THR A 160 -2.69 -6.16 -0.84
C THR A 160 -2.67 -5.30 0.42
N HIS A 161 -1.46 -5.04 0.92
CA HIS A 161 -1.09 -4.12 2.01
C HIS A 161 -0.27 -2.97 1.45
N TRP A 162 0.00 -1.95 2.28
CA TRP A 162 1.17 -1.09 2.06
C TRP A 162 2.35 -1.60 2.87
N GLY A 163 3.38 -2.11 2.20
CA GLY A 163 4.70 -2.25 2.79
C GLY A 163 5.36 -0.90 3.05
N HIS A 164 6.44 -0.88 3.82
CA HIS A 164 7.14 0.35 4.18
C HIS A 164 8.64 0.13 4.32
N ALA A 165 9.44 0.98 3.70
CA ALA A 165 10.87 1.09 3.91
C ALA A 165 11.29 2.56 4.05
N VAL A 166 12.39 2.80 4.77
CA VAL A 166 12.99 4.12 4.89
C VAL A 166 14.44 4.12 4.41
N SER A 167 14.89 5.26 3.87
CA SER A 167 16.27 5.47 3.44
C SER A 167 16.71 6.90 3.70
N HIS A 168 18.01 7.12 3.88
CA HIS A 168 18.60 8.46 3.94
C HIS A 168 19.19 8.91 2.59
N ASP A 169 19.35 7.99 1.63
CA ASP A 169 20.11 8.23 0.40
C ASP A 169 19.49 7.60 -0.87
N LEU A 170 18.27 7.05 -0.76
CA LEU A 170 17.53 6.35 -1.82
C LEU A 170 18.15 5.04 -2.32
N ILE A 171 19.26 4.59 -1.72
CA ILE A 171 19.99 3.38 -2.13
C ILE A 171 19.96 2.34 -1.01
N HIS A 172 20.27 2.74 0.22
CA HIS A 172 20.27 1.86 1.38
C HIS A 172 18.94 1.93 2.10
N TRP A 173 18.17 0.84 2.05
CA TRP A 173 16.81 0.78 2.56
C TRP A 173 16.71 -0.06 3.84
N THR A 174 16.04 0.48 4.85
CA THR A 174 15.59 -0.26 6.03
C THR A 174 14.11 -0.56 5.90
N GLU A 175 13.77 -1.82 5.62
CA GLU A 175 12.37 -2.26 5.58
C GLU A 175 11.77 -2.34 7.00
N LEU A 176 10.61 -1.74 7.18
CA LEU A 176 9.84 -1.67 8.41
C LEU A 176 8.64 -2.62 8.35
N GLN A 177 7.81 -2.63 9.40
CA GLN A 177 6.53 -3.34 9.34
C GLN A 177 5.60 -2.71 8.31
N PRO A 178 4.68 -3.49 7.69
CA PRO A 178 3.65 -2.93 6.82
C PRO A 178 2.94 -1.75 7.48
N ALA A 179 2.78 -0.67 6.73
CA ALA A 179 2.19 0.57 7.23
C ALA A 179 0.67 0.48 7.31
N LEU A 180 0.03 -0.11 6.29
CA LEU A 180 -1.43 -0.23 6.22
C LEU A 180 -1.82 -1.68 5.94
N TYR A 181 -2.76 -2.16 6.75
CA TYR A 181 -3.38 -3.48 6.62
C TYR A 181 -4.82 -3.35 6.09
N PRO A 182 -5.30 -4.33 5.31
CA PRO A 182 -6.71 -4.47 4.98
C PRO A 182 -7.56 -4.46 6.25
N LYS A 183 -8.71 -3.77 6.21
CA LYS A 183 -9.61 -3.72 7.38
C LYS A 183 -10.28 -5.07 7.63
N CYS A 184 -10.61 -5.77 6.56
CA CYS A 184 -11.12 -7.13 6.56
C CYS A 184 -10.77 -7.78 5.22
N TYR A 185 -10.99 -9.08 5.11
CA TYR A 185 -10.77 -9.80 3.86
C TYR A 185 -11.54 -9.19 2.69
N GLY A 186 -10.83 -8.96 1.59
CA GLY A 186 -11.41 -8.37 0.39
C GLY A 186 -11.47 -6.84 0.37
N ASP A 187 -11.20 -6.18 1.50
CA ASP A 187 -11.01 -4.73 1.58
C ASP A 187 -9.52 -4.38 1.49
N TRP A 188 -8.91 -4.74 0.35
CA TRP A 188 -7.49 -4.56 0.08
C TRP A 188 -7.10 -3.09 0.05
N VAL A 189 -5.88 -2.82 0.49
CA VAL A 189 -5.28 -1.47 0.50
C VAL A 189 -4.58 -1.30 -0.83
N PHE A 190 -5.24 -0.63 -1.77
CA PHE A 190 -4.70 -0.30 -3.08
C PHE A 190 -3.85 0.96 -3.06
N SER A 191 -3.32 1.32 -4.23
CA SER A 191 -2.34 2.38 -4.40
C SER A 191 -2.85 3.75 -3.97
N GLY A 192 -1.92 4.68 -3.81
CA GLY A 192 -2.20 6.05 -3.40
C GLY A 192 -0.95 6.81 -3.03
N SER A 193 -1.11 7.88 -2.25
CA SER A 193 -0.05 8.86 -1.99
C SER A 193 -0.03 9.31 -0.55
N ALA A 194 1.04 10.02 -0.15
CA ALA A 194 1.18 10.56 1.18
C ALA A 194 1.82 11.95 1.12
N ALA A 195 1.53 12.74 2.14
CA ALA A 195 2.05 14.09 2.32
C ALA A 195 2.09 14.43 3.82
N VAL A 196 2.82 15.50 4.14
CA VAL A 196 2.82 16.06 5.49
C VAL A 196 1.75 17.15 5.58
N ASP A 197 0.87 17.04 6.57
CA ASP A 197 -0.10 18.09 6.91
C ASP A 197 0.54 19.13 7.83
N TRP A 198 1.32 20.03 7.22
CA TRP A 198 2.07 21.08 7.91
C TRP A 198 1.21 21.99 8.77
N HIS A 199 -0.05 22.20 8.36
CA HIS A 199 -0.97 23.13 9.00
C HIS A 199 -2.01 22.44 9.89
N ASN A 200 -1.91 21.11 10.09
CA ASN A 200 -2.88 20.31 10.84
C ASN A 200 -4.33 20.57 10.39
N THR A 201 -4.53 20.75 9.08
CA THR A 201 -5.84 20.94 8.46
C THR A 201 -6.79 19.76 8.72
N GLY A 202 -6.23 18.54 8.76
CA GLY A 202 -6.95 17.32 9.09
C GLY A 202 -7.30 17.19 10.58
N ARG A 203 -6.74 18.02 11.46
CA ARG A 203 -6.95 17.97 12.92
C ARG A 203 -6.63 16.59 13.53
N PHE A 204 -5.56 15.96 13.05
CA PHE A 204 -5.11 14.64 13.51
C PHE A 204 -3.91 14.71 14.46
N LYS A 205 -3.32 15.90 14.62
CA LYS A 205 -2.12 16.10 15.43
C LYS A 205 -2.40 15.83 16.91
N THR A 206 -1.59 14.99 17.53
CA THR A 206 -1.68 14.66 18.97
C THR A 206 -0.62 15.32 19.83
N ASP A 207 0.49 15.76 19.23
CA ASP A 207 1.63 16.39 19.92
C ASP A 207 2.31 17.45 19.03
N ASP A 208 3.61 17.68 19.19
CA ASP A 208 4.36 18.66 18.40
C ASP A 208 4.81 18.15 17.02
N GLU A 209 4.78 16.84 16.75
CA GLU A 209 5.16 16.22 15.48
C GLU A 209 4.13 16.52 14.38
N HIS A 210 4.58 16.90 13.17
CA HIS A 210 3.63 17.07 12.07
C HIS A 210 3.07 15.71 11.63
N VAL A 211 1.82 15.75 11.19
CA VAL A 211 1.10 14.55 10.78
C VAL A 211 1.49 14.17 9.36
N LEU A 212 1.90 12.92 9.16
CA LEU A 212 1.91 12.34 7.82
C LEU A 212 0.50 11.80 7.55
N VAL A 213 -0.07 12.16 6.41
CA VAL A 213 -1.37 11.68 5.94
C VAL A 213 -1.15 10.88 4.67
N ALA A 214 -1.69 9.67 4.64
CA ALA A 214 -1.73 8.80 3.47
C ALA A 214 -3.16 8.74 2.95
N ALA A 215 -3.32 8.83 1.64
CA ALA A 215 -4.53 8.54 0.91
C ALA A 215 -4.34 7.25 0.13
N TYR A 216 -5.33 6.37 0.15
CA TYR A 216 -5.25 5.08 -0.52
C TYR A 216 -6.64 4.63 -0.96
N THR A 217 -6.70 3.84 -2.03
CA THR A 217 -7.96 3.21 -2.42
C THR A 217 -8.20 1.96 -1.59
N SER A 218 -9.38 1.85 -0.99
CA SER A 218 -9.85 0.67 -0.30
C SER A 218 -10.82 -0.08 -1.22
N THR A 219 -10.51 -1.29 -1.64
CA THR A 219 -11.31 -1.99 -2.68
C THR A 219 -12.76 -2.25 -2.27
N GLY A 220 -13.06 -2.29 -0.96
CA GLY A 220 -14.42 -2.46 -0.45
C GLY A 220 -15.17 -1.16 -0.15
N ARG A 221 -14.47 -0.01 -0.09
CA ARG A 221 -15.03 1.24 0.47
C ARG A 221 -14.93 2.45 -0.48
N GLY A 222 -13.82 2.62 -1.19
CA GLY A 222 -13.50 3.86 -1.93
C GLY A 222 -12.20 4.48 -1.41
N GLU A 223 -12.01 5.78 -1.64
CA GLU A 223 -10.80 6.48 -1.20
C GLU A 223 -10.81 6.74 0.29
N CYS A 224 -9.77 6.27 0.96
CA CYS A 224 -9.61 6.30 2.39
C CYS A 224 -8.36 7.10 2.76
N ILE A 225 -8.33 7.60 4.00
CA ILE A 225 -7.14 8.22 4.56
C ILE A 225 -6.67 7.51 5.84
N ALA A 226 -5.37 7.54 6.07
CA ALA A 226 -4.74 7.16 7.32
C ALA A 226 -3.74 8.24 7.73
N TYR A 227 -3.44 8.32 9.02
CA TYR A 227 -2.52 9.32 9.55
C TYR A 227 -1.52 8.73 10.53
N SER A 228 -0.36 9.35 10.61
CA SER A 228 0.74 8.99 11.51
C SER A 228 1.24 10.23 12.25
N ASN A 229 1.28 10.13 13.58
CA ASN A 229 1.84 11.14 14.49
C ASN A 229 3.28 10.81 14.93
N ASN A 230 3.89 9.75 14.38
CA ASN A 230 5.21 9.29 14.79
C ASN A 230 6.12 9.02 13.58
N ARG A 231 6.17 9.96 12.63
CA ARG A 231 7.05 9.90 11.45
C ARG A 231 6.83 8.64 10.62
N GLY A 232 5.58 8.28 10.37
CA GLY A 232 5.21 7.14 9.54
C GLY A 232 5.52 5.78 10.15
N ARG A 233 5.86 5.68 11.44
CA ARG A 233 6.18 4.39 12.08
C ARG A 233 4.94 3.55 12.39
N THR A 234 3.84 4.19 12.75
CA THR A 234 2.52 3.56 12.91
C THR A 234 1.43 4.43 12.30
N TRP A 235 0.38 3.79 11.80
CA TRP A 235 -0.71 4.46 11.10
C TRP A 235 -2.07 4.11 11.70
N ARG A 236 -2.96 5.11 11.77
CA ARG A 236 -4.37 4.91 12.11
C ARG A 236 -5.24 5.30 10.92
N GLN A 237 -6.13 4.40 10.50
CA GLN A 237 -7.16 4.73 9.53
C GLN A 237 -8.14 5.74 10.13
N PHE A 238 -8.62 6.68 9.33
CA PHE A 238 -9.67 7.60 9.76
C PHE A 238 -10.99 6.84 9.96
N ASP A 239 -11.58 6.98 11.15
CA ASP A 239 -12.74 6.19 11.59
C ASP A 239 -13.97 6.35 10.66
N LYS A 240 -14.10 7.50 9.98
CA LYS A 240 -15.21 7.79 9.04
C LYS A 240 -14.85 7.56 7.57
N ASN A 241 -13.78 6.82 7.28
CA ASN A 241 -13.48 6.38 5.93
C ASN A 241 -14.69 5.65 5.29
N PRO A 242 -14.89 5.77 3.97
CA PRO A 242 -14.07 6.50 2.98
C PRO A 242 -14.33 8.01 2.97
N VAL A 243 -13.37 8.81 2.48
CA VAL A 243 -13.49 10.26 2.25
C VAL A 243 -14.00 10.60 0.85
N LEU A 244 -13.91 9.68 -0.11
CA LEU A 244 -14.52 9.81 -1.44
C LEU A 244 -14.96 8.44 -1.97
N VAL A 245 -16.11 8.37 -2.63
CA VAL A 245 -16.59 7.18 -3.34
C VAL A 245 -16.83 7.53 -4.80
N HIS A 246 -16.12 6.87 -5.71
CA HIS A 246 -16.25 7.02 -7.17
C HIS A 246 -15.94 5.67 -7.85
N LYS A 247 -15.72 5.61 -9.18
CA LYS A 247 -15.54 4.34 -9.89
C LYS A 247 -14.09 3.93 -10.12
N GLY A 248 -13.14 4.85 -9.95
CA GLY A 248 -11.72 4.58 -10.13
C GLY A 248 -10.96 4.40 -8.81
N ARG A 249 -9.71 4.84 -8.80
CA ARG A 249 -8.72 4.56 -7.74
C ARG A 249 -7.47 5.46 -7.82
N ASP A 250 -6.50 5.19 -6.95
CA ASP A 250 -5.14 5.73 -6.92
C ASP A 250 -5.09 7.25 -6.63
N PRO A 251 -5.49 7.70 -5.42
CA PRO A 251 -5.62 9.10 -5.09
C PRO A 251 -4.24 9.75 -4.89
N ARG A 252 -3.98 10.79 -5.67
CA ARG A 252 -2.81 11.66 -5.52
C ARG A 252 -3.19 12.94 -4.78
N PHE A 253 -2.88 12.99 -3.50
CA PHE A 253 -3.02 14.17 -2.65
C PHE A 253 -1.80 15.08 -2.78
N PHE A 254 -2.07 16.39 -2.78
CA PHE A 254 -1.06 17.43 -2.76
C PHE A 254 -1.62 18.71 -2.13
N TRP A 255 -0.75 19.54 -1.56
CA TRP A 255 -1.14 20.87 -1.10
C TRP A 255 -0.93 21.87 -2.23
N HIS A 256 -1.97 22.61 -2.61
CA HIS A 256 -1.90 23.65 -3.62
C HIS A 256 -1.73 25.02 -2.95
N GLN A 257 -0.49 25.50 -2.89
CA GLN A 257 -0.12 26.71 -2.17
C GLN A 257 -0.90 27.97 -2.60
N PRO A 258 -1.16 28.24 -3.91
CA PRO A 258 -1.86 29.45 -4.34
C PRO A 258 -3.28 29.61 -3.78
N ILE A 259 -4.03 28.50 -3.64
CA ILE A 259 -5.41 28.53 -3.11
C ILE A 259 -5.49 28.07 -1.65
N GLN A 260 -4.37 27.62 -1.07
CA GLN A 260 -4.29 27.08 0.28
C GLN A 260 -5.29 25.95 0.56
N GLN A 261 -5.38 24.99 -0.36
CA GLN A 261 -6.23 23.80 -0.21
C GLN A 261 -5.47 22.55 -0.58
N TRP A 262 -5.92 21.41 -0.07
CA TRP A 262 -5.56 20.11 -0.61
C TRP A 262 -6.20 19.95 -1.98
N GLY A 263 -5.42 19.48 -2.95
CA GLY A 263 -5.88 18.94 -4.21
C GLY A 263 -5.79 17.41 -4.20
N MET A 264 -6.70 16.77 -4.93
CA MET A 264 -6.65 15.36 -5.27
C MET A 264 -6.80 15.22 -6.77
N ALA A 265 -5.82 14.55 -7.39
CA ALA A 265 -5.96 13.96 -8.72
C ALA A 265 -6.21 12.46 -8.52
N VAL A 266 -7.25 11.89 -9.12
CA VAL A 266 -7.60 10.49 -8.93
C VAL A 266 -8.11 9.89 -10.24
N TYR A 267 -7.73 8.66 -10.55
CA TYR A 267 -8.26 7.97 -11.72
C TYR A 267 -9.75 7.73 -11.53
N ASP A 268 -10.55 7.98 -12.55
CA ASP A 268 -11.99 7.74 -12.54
C ASP A 268 -12.48 7.28 -13.92
N GLU A 269 -13.62 6.58 -13.94
CA GLU A 269 -14.21 6.05 -15.17
C GLU A 269 -15.60 6.62 -15.42
N ILE A 270 -15.76 7.28 -16.56
CA ILE A 270 -17.03 7.88 -16.98
C ILE A 270 -17.33 7.40 -18.40
N ASP A 271 -18.51 6.82 -18.60
CA ASP A 271 -18.94 6.26 -19.88
C ASP A 271 -17.90 5.33 -20.53
N HIS A 272 -17.26 4.49 -19.69
CA HIS A 272 -16.18 3.58 -20.07
C HIS A 272 -14.90 4.24 -20.60
N LYS A 273 -14.74 5.54 -20.39
CA LYS A 273 -13.51 6.27 -20.71
C LYS A 273 -12.65 6.49 -19.47
N PRO A 274 -11.32 6.30 -19.60
CA PRO A 274 -10.40 6.58 -18.52
C PRO A 274 -10.16 8.08 -18.37
N THR A 275 -10.33 8.59 -17.14
CA THR A 275 -10.19 10.00 -16.81
C THR A 275 -9.38 10.19 -15.54
N ILE A 276 -8.77 11.37 -15.38
CA ILE A 276 -8.33 11.85 -14.06
C ILE A 276 -9.29 12.94 -13.61
N ALA A 277 -9.90 12.76 -12.45
CA ALA A 277 -10.76 13.74 -11.81
C ALA A 277 -9.97 14.59 -10.80
N PHE A 278 -10.28 15.87 -10.73
CA PHE A 278 -9.65 16.83 -9.81
C PHE A 278 -10.65 17.30 -8.76
N TYR A 279 -10.23 17.23 -7.50
CA TYR A 279 -11.00 17.66 -6.34
C TYR A 279 -10.17 18.59 -5.46
N SER A 280 -10.84 19.41 -4.63
CA SER A 280 -10.17 20.15 -3.56
C SER A 280 -10.83 19.96 -2.19
N SER A 281 -10.03 20.13 -1.13
CA SER A 281 -10.47 20.01 0.27
C SER A 281 -9.73 20.97 1.18
N ASN A 282 -10.43 21.48 2.20
CA ASN A 282 -9.83 22.26 3.27
C ASN A 282 -9.33 21.40 4.44
N ASP A 283 -9.74 20.13 4.53
CA ASP A 283 -9.62 19.33 5.76
C ASP A 283 -9.28 17.85 5.52
N LEU A 284 -8.93 17.48 4.28
CA LEU A 284 -8.65 16.11 3.80
C LEU A 284 -9.84 15.15 3.81
N LYS A 285 -10.99 15.56 4.37
CA LYS A 285 -12.15 14.70 4.64
C LYS A 285 -13.30 15.01 3.70
N ASN A 286 -13.52 16.28 3.43
CA ASN A 286 -14.61 16.76 2.59
C ASN A 286 -14.04 17.25 1.26
N TRP A 287 -14.39 16.56 0.17
CA TRP A 287 -13.84 16.80 -1.17
C TRP A 287 -14.88 17.38 -2.12
N ASN A 288 -14.53 18.50 -2.77
CA ASN A 288 -15.35 19.15 -3.79
C ASN A 288 -14.80 18.81 -5.17
N TYR A 289 -15.65 18.25 -6.03
CA TYR A 289 -15.30 17.99 -7.43
C TYR A 289 -15.21 19.29 -8.23
N HIS A 290 -14.24 19.39 -9.14
CA HIS A 290 -14.07 20.55 -10.02
C HIS A 290 -14.06 20.21 -11.50
N SER A 291 -13.17 19.32 -11.91
CA SER A 291 -12.95 19.05 -13.33
C SER A 291 -12.42 17.63 -13.55
N ARG A 292 -12.26 17.27 -14.83
CA ARG A 292 -11.63 16.01 -15.24
C ARG A 292 -10.89 16.15 -16.55
N MET A 293 -9.96 15.23 -16.80
CA MET A 293 -9.23 15.10 -18.05
C MET A 293 -9.32 13.67 -18.60
N GLU A 294 -9.78 13.52 -19.84
CA GLU A 294 -9.79 12.23 -20.55
C GLU A 294 -8.38 11.84 -21.04
N GLY A 295 -8.15 10.55 -21.21
CA GLY A 295 -6.97 10.01 -21.92
C GLY A 295 -5.79 9.60 -21.03
N PHE A 296 -6.04 9.47 -19.73
CA PHE A 296 -5.07 9.05 -18.71
C PHE A 296 -5.68 7.92 -17.89
N TYR A 297 -4.90 6.86 -17.68
CA TYR A 297 -5.36 5.62 -17.09
C TYR A 297 -4.51 5.28 -15.87
N GLU A 298 -5.18 5.18 -14.71
CA GLU A 298 -4.60 4.81 -13.42
C GLU A 298 -3.45 5.70 -12.94
N PHE A 299 -3.19 5.62 -11.63
CA PHE A 299 -2.01 6.16 -10.99
C PHE A 299 -1.62 7.59 -11.45
N PRO A 300 -2.53 8.59 -11.32
CA PRO A 300 -2.20 9.96 -11.70
C PRO A 300 -1.10 10.53 -10.82
N GLU A 301 -0.17 11.24 -11.44
CA GLU A 301 0.83 12.03 -10.74
C GLU A 301 0.77 13.46 -11.26
N LEU A 302 0.64 14.42 -10.35
CA LEU A 302 0.52 15.85 -10.66
C LEU A 302 1.52 16.66 -9.83
N PHE A 303 2.41 17.35 -10.53
CA PHE A 303 3.50 18.11 -9.93
C PHE A 303 3.91 19.29 -10.82
N GLU A 304 4.65 20.22 -10.24
CA GLU A 304 5.13 21.44 -10.89
C GLU A 304 6.65 21.38 -10.99
N LEU A 305 7.20 21.76 -12.15
CA LEU A 305 8.63 21.83 -12.40
C LEU A 305 9.02 23.19 -12.98
N MET A 306 10.22 23.64 -12.62
CA MET A 306 10.85 24.79 -13.27
C MET A 306 11.38 24.40 -14.65
N VAL A 307 11.13 25.24 -15.65
CA VAL A 307 11.74 25.10 -16.98
C VAL A 307 13.11 25.77 -16.94
N ASP A 308 14.15 25.05 -17.36
CA ASP A 308 15.54 25.54 -17.41
C ASP A 308 16.04 26.14 -16.08
N ASN A 309 15.59 25.56 -14.94
CA ASN A 309 15.88 26.05 -13.59
C ASN A 309 15.47 27.51 -13.35
N ASN A 310 14.48 28.03 -14.07
CA ASN A 310 13.95 29.38 -13.90
C ASN A 310 12.72 29.38 -12.97
N PRO A 311 12.78 29.95 -11.76
CA PRO A 311 11.64 30.02 -10.84
C PRO A 311 10.45 30.83 -11.37
N GLY A 312 10.69 31.76 -12.32
CA GLY A 312 9.65 32.55 -12.96
C GLY A 312 8.96 31.84 -14.13
N ASN A 313 9.41 30.63 -14.49
CA ASN A 313 8.81 29.83 -15.55
C ASN A 313 8.58 28.40 -15.04
N GLN A 314 7.40 28.17 -14.48
CA GLN A 314 7.00 26.88 -13.96
C GLN A 314 5.89 26.27 -14.82
N LYS A 315 5.91 24.95 -14.94
CA LYS A 315 4.92 24.17 -15.67
C LYS A 315 4.43 23.03 -14.81
N TRP A 316 3.13 22.75 -14.94
CA TRP A 316 2.53 21.57 -14.35
C TRP A 316 2.65 20.39 -15.29
N VAL A 317 2.92 19.23 -14.71
CA VAL A 317 3.02 17.96 -15.41
C VAL A 317 1.98 17.02 -14.83
N LEU A 318 1.09 16.50 -15.69
CA LEU A 318 0.19 15.40 -15.38
C LEU A 318 0.73 14.13 -16.04
N MET A 319 0.97 13.10 -15.25
CA MET A 319 1.47 11.79 -15.70
C MET A 319 0.52 10.68 -15.23
N ALA A 320 0.48 9.56 -15.95
CA ALA A 320 -0.31 8.38 -15.58
C ALA A 320 0.57 7.13 -15.41
N ALA A 321 -0.06 5.98 -15.11
CA ALA A 321 0.63 4.73 -14.85
C ALA A 321 1.59 4.28 -15.96
N ASP A 322 1.32 4.62 -17.23
CA ASP A 322 2.18 4.27 -18.38
C ASP A 322 3.48 5.11 -18.46
N GLY A 323 3.64 6.12 -17.60
CA GLY A 323 4.73 7.07 -17.63
C GLY A 323 4.58 8.14 -18.72
N ASP A 324 3.52 8.11 -19.53
CA ASP A 324 3.23 9.17 -20.46
C ASP A 324 2.68 10.38 -19.70
N TYR A 325 3.01 11.58 -20.18
CA TYR A 325 2.73 12.82 -19.46
C TYR A 325 2.23 13.92 -20.39
N ALA A 326 1.53 14.91 -19.84
CA ALA A 326 1.24 16.16 -20.53
C ALA A 326 1.77 17.34 -19.71
N VAL A 327 2.21 18.37 -20.41
CA VAL A 327 2.67 19.64 -19.84
C VAL A 327 1.54 20.66 -19.97
N GLY A 328 1.38 21.50 -18.95
CA GLY A 328 0.31 22.49 -18.91
C GLY A 328 0.33 23.39 -17.68
N THR A 329 -0.83 23.94 -17.37
CA THR A 329 -1.08 24.76 -16.18
C THR A 329 -2.12 24.10 -15.29
N PHE A 330 -1.99 24.25 -13.97
CA PHE A 330 -3.00 23.87 -13.01
C PHE A 330 -3.36 25.07 -12.14
N ASP A 331 -4.64 25.43 -12.05
CA ASP A 331 -5.12 26.59 -11.29
C ASP A 331 -5.60 26.22 -9.87
N GLY A 332 -5.49 24.95 -9.50
CA GLY A 332 -6.08 24.40 -8.27
C GLY A 332 -7.34 23.58 -8.50
N PHE A 333 -7.97 23.73 -9.66
CA PHE A 333 -9.28 23.15 -9.96
C PHE A 333 -9.29 22.36 -11.28
N GLN A 334 -8.50 22.79 -12.26
CA GLN A 334 -8.39 22.15 -13.56
C GLN A 334 -6.96 22.15 -14.09
N PHE A 335 -6.61 21.08 -14.81
CA PHE A 335 -5.38 21.01 -15.59
C PHE A 335 -5.68 21.37 -17.05
N ILE A 336 -4.96 22.33 -17.61
CA ILE A 336 -5.10 22.76 -19.01
C ILE A 336 -3.82 22.38 -19.73
N LYS A 337 -3.94 21.47 -20.70
CA LYS A 337 -2.81 21.00 -21.51
C LYS A 337 -2.35 22.07 -22.48
N GLU A 338 -1.03 22.23 -22.60
CA GLU A 338 -0.40 23.03 -23.67
C GLU A 338 -0.24 22.22 -24.97
N SER A 339 -0.17 20.90 -24.87
CA SER A 339 0.02 20.01 -26.01
C SER A 339 -0.65 18.64 -25.80
N GLY A 340 -0.50 17.74 -26.77
CA GLY A 340 -0.86 16.33 -26.59
C GLY A 340 -0.06 15.64 -25.47
N LYS A 341 -0.43 14.38 -25.19
CA LYS A 341 0.31 13.50 -24.28
C LYS A 341 1.62 13.06 -24.93
N HIS A 342 2.72 13.13 -24.19
CA HIS A 342 4.07 12.78 -24.59
C HIS A 342 4.48 11.44 -23.98
N ARG A 343 5.31 10.69 -24.71
CA ARG A 343 5.91 9.45 -24.23
C ARG A 343 7.00 9.75 -23.21
N GLY A 344 6.84 9.27 -21.97
CA GLY A 344 7.85 9.51 -20.91
C GLY A 344 8.86 8.38 -20.75
N ASN A 345 8.52 7.16 -21.18
CA ASN A 345 9.42 6.01 -21.12
C ASN A 345 9.33 5.15 -22.40
N TYR A 346 10.46 4.58 -22.81
CA TYR A 346 10.59 3.71 -23.99
C TYR A 346 10.92 2.26 -23.63
N GLY A 347 11.17 1.95 -22.35
CA GLY A 347 11.38 0.59 -21.86
C GLY A 347 10.08 -0.18 -21.63
N ASN A 348 10.20 -1.48 -21.33
CA ASN A 348 9.07 -2.40 -21.06
C ASN A 348 8.87 -2.73 -19.56
N CYS A 349 9.61 -2.08 -18.66
CA CYS A 349 9.59 -2.32 -17.21
C CYS A 349 9.49 -1.01 -16.41
N PHE A 350 8.56 -0.13 -16.80
CA PHE A 350 8.26 1.13 -16.10
C PHE A 350 6.74 1.30 -16.01
N CYS A 351 6.22 1.44 -14.81
CA CYS A 351 4.80 1.65 -14.54
C CYS A 351 4.63 2.35 -13.18
N ALA A 352 3.49 3.03 -12.98
CA ALA A 352 3.03 3.55 -11.68
C ALA A 352 4.07 4.42 -10.94
N SER A 353 4.76 5.30 -11.67
CA SER A 353 5.78 6.16 -11.07
C SER A 353 5.15 7.27 -10.23
N GLN A 354 5.68 7.48 -9.02
CA GLN A 354 5.27 8.54 -8.10
C GLN A 354 6.45 9.48 -7.80
N THR A 355 6.16 10.75 -7.50
CA THR A 355 7.17 11.72 -7.05
C THR A 355 7.23 11.81 -5.52
N TRP A 356 8.45 11.98 -4.99
CA TRP A 356 8.69 12.26 -3.57
C TRP A 356 8.16 13.63 -3.17
N ARG A 357 7.33 13.71 -2.12
CA ARG A 357 6.90 14.99 -1.53
C ARG A 357 7.92 15.48 -0.49
N TYR A 358 8.47 16.68 -0.69
CA TYR A 358 9.62 17.20 0.07
C TYR A 358 9.30 18.38 1.03
N SER A 359 8.08 18.48 1.57
CA SER A 359 7.55 19.64 2.34
C SER A 359 6.94 20.77 1.49
N SER A 360 6.27 21.70 2.17
CA SER A 360 5.18 22.56 1.68
C SER A 360 5.47 23.47 0.48
N ASN A 361 6.70 23.57 -0.06
CA ASN A 361 7.00 24.54 -1.13
C ASN A 361 8.29 24.33 -1.95
N ARG A 362 9.01 23.20 -1.89
CA ARG A 362 10.21 23.04 -2.72
C ARG A 362 10.36 21.64 -3.29
N TRP A 363 10.27 21.58 -4.62
CA TRP A 363 10.99 20.59 -5.41
C TRP A 363 12.43 21.11 -5.52
N THR A 364 13.40 20.34 -5.04
CA THR A 364 14.82 20.53 -5.36
C THR A 364 15.31 19.30 -6.08
#